data_AF-A0A2N7GB72-F1
#
_entry.id   AF-A0A2N7GB72-F1
#
_cell.length_a   1.000
_cell.length_b   1.000
_cell.length_c   1.000
_cell.angle_alpha   90.00
_cell.angle_beta   90.00
_cell.angle_gamma   90.00
#
_symmetry.space_group_name_H-M   'P 1'
#
loop_
_entity.id
_entity.type
_entity.pdbx_description
1 polymer ?
#
loop_
_entity_poly.entity_id
_entity_poly.type
_entity_poly.pdbx_seq_one_letter_code
_entity_poly.pdbx_strand_id
1 'polypeptide(L)'
;MTIHIDKNGIKGIIKLEEKVVGRGVVNHNSWMLYSTSSSLILEISDDPEITPEDLPLVGFGCGGWIVEEKCQWQSCNLEEFVEEAMKQFKANTLPYTPAVSCPCSE
;
A
#
# COMPACT_ATOMS: atom_id res chain seq x y z
N MET A 1 2.32 16.33 -9.81
CA MET A 1 3.68 16.32 -9.21
C MET A 1 4.07 14.88 -8.95
N THR A 2 5.36 14.54 -8.99
CA THR A 2 5.84 13.16 -8.77
C THR A 2 6.89 13.16 -7.67
N ILE A 3 6.76 12.25 -6.71
CA ILE A 3 7.73 11.99 -5.64
C ILE A 3 8.37 10.63 -5.92
N HIS A 4 9.69 10.57 -5.85
CA HIS A 4 10.46 9.33 -5.98
C HIS A 4 10.91 8.89 -4.59
N ILE A 5 10.59 7.64 -4.21
CA ILE A 5 11.06 7.02 -2.98
C ILE A 5 12.19 6.07 -3.34
N ASP A 6 13.36 6.27 -2.75
CA ASP A 6 14.48 5.33 -2.75
C ASP A 6 15.22 5.42 -1.41
N LYS A 7 14.67 4.79 -0.38
CA LYS A 7 15.18 4.87 1.00
C LYS A 7 14.84 3.61 1.78
N ASN A 8 15.77 3.14 2.62
CA ASN A 8 15.58 1.98 3.50
C ASN A 8 15.08 0.69 2.79
N GLY A 9 15.47 0.51 1.52
CA GLY A 9 15.04 -0.62 0.69
C GLY A 9 13.63 -0.48 0.10
N ILE A 10 12.94 0.63 0.37
CA ILE A 10 11.67 1.00 -0.25
C ILE A 10 12.00 1.76 -1.53
N LYS A 11 11.46 1.28 -2.65
CA LYS A 11 11.59 1.90 -3.96
C LYS A 11 10.22 2.10 -4.56
N GLY A 12 9.93 3.27 -5.09
CA GLY A 12 8.67 3.50 -5.78
C GLY A 12 8.47 4.94 -6.20
N ILE A 13 7.29 5.17 -6.76
CA ILE A 13 6.90 6.46 -7.31
C ILE A 13 5.52 6.80 -6.77
N ILE A 14 5.35 8.02 -6.24
CA ILE A 14 4.07 8.59 -5.85
C ILE A 14 3.71 9.70 -6.82
N LYS A 15 2.53 9.61 -7.43
CA LYS A 15 1.96 10.64 -8.30
C LYS A 15 0.89 11.42 -7.52
N LEU A 16 1.03 12.73 -7.53
CA LEU A 16 0.12 13.70 -6.93
C LEU A 16 -0.63 14.42 -8.05
N GLU A 17 -1.90 14.07 -8.23
CA GLU A 17 -2.83 14.71 -9.15
C GLU A 17 -4.07 15.16 -8.37
N GLU A 18 -5.29 14.84 -8.82
CA GLU A 18 -6.52 15.04 -8.04
C GLU A 18 -6.60 14.10 -6.83
N LYS A 19 -5.90 12.96 -6.92
CA LYS A 19 -5.70 11.96 -5.88
C LYS A 19 -4.23 11.58 -5.82
N VAL A 20 -3.83 10.99 -4.70
CA VAL A 20 -2.52 10.35 -4.55
C VAL A 20 -2.65 8.92 -5.04
N VAL A 21 -1.71 8.51 -5.90
CA VAL A 21 -1.48 7.12 -6.26
C VAL A 21 0.02 6.88 -6.27
N GLY A 22 0.49 5.95 -5.46
CA GLY A 22 1.88 5.53 -5.43
C GLY A 22 2.00 4.02 -5.53
N ARG A 23 3.09 3.56 -6.13
CA ARG A 23 3.40 2.13 -6.25
C ARG A 23 4.88 1.90 -6.12
N GLY A 24 5.24 0.72 -5.65
CA GLY A 24 6.63 0.33 -5.57
C GLY A 24 6.84 -1.02 -4.93
N VAL A 25 8.10 -1.28 -4.59
CA VAL A 25 8.55 -2.49 -3.92
C VAL A 25 9.32 -2.13 -2.66
N VAL A 26 9.25 -3.00 -1.65
CA VAL A 26 10.19 -3.01 -0.53
C VAL A 26 10.77 -4.42 -0.42
N ASN A 27 12.07 -4.56 -0.62
CA ASN A 27 12.71 -5.86 -0.79
C ASN A 27 12.03 -6.71 -1.90
N HIS A 28 11.14 -7.63 -1.53
CA HIS A 28 10.38 -8.52 -2.42
C HIS A 28 8.86 -8.30 -2.36
N ASN A 29 8.40 -7.33 -1.56
CA ASN A 29 6.99 -7.11 -1.29
C ASN A 29 6.51 -5.89 -2.06
N SER A 30 5.45 -6.06 -2.84
CA SER A 30 4.84 -4.98 -3.62
C SER A 30 3.94 -4.14 -2.74
N TRP A 31 3.89 -2.82 -3.00
CA TRP A 31 3.02 -1.91 -2.29
C TRP A 31 2.34 -0.90 -3.19
N MET A 32 1.16 -0.48 -2.77
CA MET A 32 0.36 0.55 -3.41
C MET A 32 -0.19 1.53 -2.39
N LEU A 33 0.07 2.81 -2.61
CA LEU A 33 -0.49 3.92 -1.87
C LEU A 33 -1.63 4.52 -2.69
N TYR A 34 -2.76 4.81 -2.07
CA TYR A 34 -3.78 5.65 -2.71
C TYR A 34 -4.58 6.46 -1.69
N SER A 35 -5.06 7.62 -2.09
CA SER A 35 -5.93 8.45 -1.25
C SER A 35 -7.41 8.28 -1.62
N THR A 36 -8.27 8.28 -0.60
CA THR A 36 -9.72 8.51 -0.74
C THR A 36 -10.05 9.98 -0.45
N SER A 37 -11.34 10.32 -0.33
CA SER A 37 -11.78 11.66 0.08
C SER A 37 -11.38 12.04 1.51
N SER A 38 -11.11 11.06 2.37
CA SER A 38 -10.90 11.27 3.81
C SER A 38 -9.73 10.49 4.42
N SER A 39 -9.11 9.60 3.65
CA SER A 39 -8.09 8.69 4.16
C SER A 39 -6.98 8.49 3.16
N LEU A 40 -5.82 8.09 3.67
CA LEU A 40 -4.69 7.56 2.92
C LEU A 40 -4.58 6.07 3.21
N ILE A 41 -4.48 5.26 2.17
CA ILE A 41 -4.46 3.80 2.27
C ILE A 41 -3.17 3.28 1.64
N LEU A 42 -2.45 2.43 2.36
CA LEU A 42 -1.33 1.65 1.85
C LEU A 42 -1.68 0.17 1.89
N GLU A 43 -1.56 -0.49 0.75
CA GLU A 43 -1.66 -1.94 0.61
C GLU A 43 -0.26 -2.52 0.39
N ILE A 44 0.02 -3.66 1.03
CA ILE A 44 1.27 -4.40 0.90
C ILE A 44 0.94 -5.87 0.63
N SER A 45 1.51 -6.41 -0.45
CA SER A 45 1.50 -7.85 -0.74
C SER A 45 2.77 -8.49 -0.21
N ASP A 46 2.63 -9.61 0.51
CA ASP A 46 3.73 -10.50 0.90
C ASP A 46 3.95 -11.65 -0.10
N ASP A 47 3.09 -11.77 -1.11
CA ASP A 47 3.27 -12.69 -2.23
C ASP A 47 4.28 -12.12 -3.25
N PRO A 48 5.42 -12.78 -3.48
CA PRO A 48 6.44 -12.33 -4.42
C PRO A 48 6.01 -12.45 -5.90
N GLU A 49 4.93 -13.17 -6.21
CA GLU A 49 4.37 -13.25 -7.56
C GLU A 49 3.53 -12.00 -7.91
N ILE A 50 3.07 -11.26 -6.89
CA ILE A 50 2.27 -10.03 -7.07
C ILE A 50 3.21 -8.85 -7.30
N THR A 51 3.11 -8.22 -8.47
CA THR A 51 3.84 -7.01 -8.82
C THR A 51 3.10 -5.74 -8.35
N PRO A 52 3.76 -4.58 -8.27
CA PRO A 52 3.09 -3.34 -7.89
C PRO A 52 1.92 -2.96 -8.82
N GLU A 53 1.96 -3.42 -10.07
CA GLU A 53 0.94 -3.24 -11.10
C GLU A 53 -0.31 -4.10 -10.86
N ASP A 54 -0.18 -5.21 -10.14
CA ASP A 54 -1.26 -6.13 -9.78
C ASP A 54 -2.10 -5.62 -8.59
N LEU A 55 -1.66 -4.54 -7.93
CA LEU A 55 -2.37 -3.89 -6.83
C LEU A 55 -3.43 -2.87 -7.34
N PRO A 56 -4.58 -2.69 -6.64
CA PRO A 56 -4.88 -3.16 -5.27
C PRO A 56 -5.33 -4.63 -5.18
N LEU A 57 -5.17 -5.25 -4.01
CA LEU A 57 -5.53 -6.65 -3.73
C LEU A 57 -7.04 -6.91 -3.70
N VAL A 58 -7.84 -5.86 -3.57
CA VAL A 58 -9.30 -5.93 -3.55
C VAL A 58 -9.81 -6.53 -4.86
N GLY A 59 -10.23 -7.80 -4.82
CA GLY A 59 -10.79 -8.55 -5.95
C GLY A 59 -9.98 -9.79 -6.38
N PHE A 60 -8.75 -9.95 -5.93
CA PHE A 60 -7.87 -11.04 -6.39
C PHE A 60 -7.87 -12.30 -5.51
N GLY A 61 -8.59 -12.31 -4.38
CA GLY A 61 -8.54 -13.44 -3.44
C GLY A 61 -7.16 -13.66 -2.82
N CYS A 62 -6.26 -12.69 -2.98
CA CYS A 62 -4.91 -12.68 -2.42
C CYS A 62 -4.95 -11.94 -1.08
N GLY A 63 -4.30 -12.53 -0.07
CA GLY A 63 -4.15 -11.91 1.24
C GLY A 63 -3.14 -10.78 1.20
N GLY A 64 -3.23 -9.85 2.13
CA GLY A 64 -2.23 -8.81 2.28
C GLY A 64 -2.46 -7.93 3.48
N TRP A 65 -1.72 -6.84 3.52
CA TRP A 65 -1.66 -5.95 4.67
C TRP A 65 -2.17 -4.58 4.24
N ILE A 66 -3.09 -4.02 5.02
CA ILE A 66 -3.70 -2.72 4.74
C ILE A 66 -3.44 -1.80 5.91
N VAL A 67 -2.97 -0.60 5.61
CA VAL A 67 -2.81 0.50 6.55
C VAL A 67 -3.69 1.64 6.08
N GLU A 68 -4.60 2.08 6.93
CA GLU A 68 -5.43 3.26 6.66
C GLU A 68 -5.15 4.33 7.70
N GLU A 69 -4.83 5.54 7.24
CA GLU A 69 -4.76 6.74 8.06
C GLU A 69 -5.84 7.73 7.64
N LYS A 70 -6.68 8.17 8.59
CA LYS A 70 -7.74 9.14 8.35
C LYS A 70 -7.18 10.56 8.24
N CYS A 71 -6.57 10.87 7.11
CA CYS A 71 -6.10 12.20 6.79
C CYS A 71 -6.37 12.60 5.35
N GLN A 72 -6.43 13.91 5.11
CA GLN A 72 -6.33 14.45 3.77
C GLN A 72 -4.87 14.42 3.34
N TRP A 73 -4.61 13.86 2.16
CA TRP A 73 -3.24 13.66 1.68
C TRP A 73 -2.43 14.95 1.58
N GLN A 74 -3.08 16.09 1.35
CA GLN A 74 -2.46 17.41 1.29
C GLN A 74 -1.81 17.84 2.62
N SER A 75 -2.26 17.24 3.72
CA SER A 75 -1.77 17.51 5.07
C SER A 75 -0.84 16.41 5.62
N CYS A 76 -0.61 15.35 4.84
CA CYS A 76 0.13 14.17 5.26
C CYS A 76 1.51 14.09 4.58
N ASN A 77 2.52 13.68 5.33
CA ASN A 77 3.84 13.38 4.78
C ASN A 77 3.81 11.98 4.16
N LEU A 78 3.62 11.92 2.84
CA LEU A 78 3.39 10.66 2.13
C LEU A 78 4.59 9.70 2.19
N GLU A 79 5.81 10.23 2.17
CA GLU A 79 7.02 9.41 2.29
C GLU A 79 7.11 8.80 3.69
N GLU A 80 6.85 9.59 4.73
CA GLU A 80 6.86 9.13 6.12
C GLU A 80 5.76 8.12 6.40
N PHE A 81 4.57 8.31 5.83
CA PHE A 81 3.48 7.34 5.92
C PHE A 81 3.87 5.98 5.34
N VAL A 82 4.46 5.97 4.13
CA VAL A 82 4.97 4.74 3.51
C VAL A 82 6.06 4.12 4.38
N GLU A 83 7.04 4.91 4.84
CA GLU A 83 8.13 4.40 5.68
C GLU A 83 7.62 3.76 6.97
N GLU A 84 6.68 4.40 7.65
CA GLU A 84 6.17 3.94 8.94
C GLU A 84 5.30 2.69 8.79
N ALA A 85 4.42 2.66 7.78
CA ALA A 85 3.65 1.47 7.45
C ALA A 85 4.58 0.28 7.12
N MET A 86 5.70 0.51 6.43
CA MET A 86 6.69 -0.53 6.14
C MET A 86 7.44 -1.04 7.37
N LYS A 87 7.70 -0.17 8.36
CA LYS A 87 8.26 -0.61 9.64
C LYS A 87 7.27 -1.50 10.39
N GLN A 88 6.01 -1.10 10.46
CA GLN A 88 4.96 -1.87 11.11
C GLN A 88 4.73 -3.23 10.43
N PHE A 89 4.75 -3.25 9.10
CA PHE A 89 4.67 -4.48 8.31
C PHE A 89 5.82 -5.43 8.67
N LYS A 90 7.08 -4.95 8.65
CA LYS A 90 8.26 -5.76 9.01
C LYS A 90 8.25 -6.23 10.47
N ALA A 91 7.62 -5.46 11.35
CA ALA A 91 7.46 -5.81 12.76
C ALA A 91 6.26 -6.74 13.04
N ASN A 92 5.48 -7.12 12.02
CA ASN A 92 4.22 -7.87 12.16
C ASN A 92 3.22 -7.19 13.10
N THR A 93 3.22 -5.85 13.15
CA THR A 93 2.31 -5.07 14.01
C THR A 93 1.12 -4.50 13.24
N LEU A 94 1.06 -4.68 11.92
CA LEU A 94 -0.08 -4.27 11.12
C LEU A 94 -1.26 -5.24 11.30
N PRO A 95 -2.50 -4.75 11.19
CA PRO A 95 -3.64 -5.65 11.05
C PRO A 95 -3.56 -6.37 9.70
N TYR A 96 -3.38 -7.70 9.74
CA TYR A 96 -3.49 -8.53 8.55
C TYR A 96 -4.94 -8.52 8.07
N THR A 97 -5.17 -8.20 6.79
CA THR A 97 -6.50 -8.26 6.20
C THR A 97 -6.57 -9.55 5.38
N PRO A 98 -7.25 -10.60 5.88
CA PRO A 98 -7.34 -11.85 5.15
C PRO A 98 -8.00 -11.61 3.80
N ALA A 99 -7.58 -12.37 2.79
CA ALA A 99 -8.26 -12.41 1.51
C ALA A 99 -9.76 -12.59 1.76
N VAL A 100 -10.57 -11.69 1.19
CA VAL A 100 -11.99 -11.99 1.03
C VAL A 100 -12.03 -13.10 -0.01
N SER A 101 -12.04 -14.36 0.44
CA SER A 101 -12.52 -15.43 -0.41
C SER A 101 -13.93 -15.00 -0.80
N CYS A 102 -14.13 -14.71 -2.09
CA CYS A 102 -15.48 -14.73 -2.63
C CYS A 102 -16.11 -16.02 -2.10
N PRO A 103 -17.32 -16.00 -1.50
CA PRO A 103 -18.06 -17.23 -1.37
C PRO A 103 -18.24 -17.71 -2.81
N CYS A 104 -17.41 -18.66 -3.23
CA CYS A 104 -17.77 -19.53 -4.32
C CYS A 104 -19.07 -20.16 -3.84
N SER A 105 -20.18 -19.64 -4.34
CA SER A 105 -21.48 -20.29 -4.29
C SER A 105 -21.27 -21.78 -4.59
N GLU A 106 -21.77 -22.63 -3.68
CA GLU A 106 -21.78 -24.09 -3.79
C GLU A 106 -22.23 -24.58 -5.17
#